data_AF-A0AB36WVW9-F1
#
_entry.id   AF-A0AB36WVW9-F1
#
_cell.length_a   1.000
_cell.length_b   1.000
_cell.length_c   1.000
_cell.angle_alpha   90.00
_cell.angle_beta   90.00
_cell.angle_gamma   90.00
#
_symmetry.space_group_name_H-M   'P 1'
#
loop_
_entity.id
_entity.type
_entity.pdbx_description
1 polymer ?
#
loop_
_entity_poly.entity_id
_entity_poly.type
_entity_poly.pdbx_seq_one_letter_code
_entity_poly.pdbx_strand_id
1 'polypeptide(L)' 'LRAHIEQSGTHNNIPRKRNTQSSNDHMDWDLYKARHLVENAFAKLKQYRAVVTRFDKLKQSYENTVALACAYIWLKL' A
#
# COMPACT_ATOMS: atom_id res chain seq x y z
N LEU A 1 14.19 4.01 13.03
CA LEU A 1 12.86 3.55 12.55
C LEU A 1 11.92 3.20 13.70
N ARG A 2 12.18 2.16 14.51
CA ARG A 2 11.28 1.77 15.62
C ARG A 2 11.06 2.88 16.66
N ALA A 3 12.14 3.49 17.14
CA ALA A 3 12.06 4.64 18.06
C ALA A 3 11.29 5.85 17.49
N HIS A 4 11.30 6.04 16.18
CA HIS A 4 10.57 7.13 15.53
C HIS A 4 9.07 6.82 15.42
N ILE A 5 8.70 5.56 15.18
CA ILE A 5 7.30 5.09 15.15
C ILE A 5 6.66 5.20 16.54
N GLU A 6 7.44 4.91 17.58
CA GLU A 6 7.02 5.06 18.97
C GLU A 6 6.82 6.54 19.35
N GLN A 7 7.71 7.43 18.91
CA GLN A 7 7.56 8.88 19.14
C GLN A 7 6.40 9.52 18.37
N SER A 8 6.04 9.00 17.19
CA SER A 8 4.98 9.56 16.36
C SER A 8 3.57 9.14 16.80
N GLY A 9 3.44 8.33 17.85
CA GLY A 9 2.13 7.87 18.35
C GLY A 9 1.35 7.05 17.32
N THR A 10 2.06 6.34 16.43
CA THR A 10 1.43 5.61 15.34
C THR A 10 0.65 4.41 15.88
N HIS A 11 -0.67 4.40 15.71
CA HIS A 11 -1.53 3.30 16.12
C HIS A 11 -1.65 2.24 15.00
N ASN A 12 -1.57 0.96 15.36
CA ASN A 12 -1.73 -0.13 14.41
C ASN A 12 -3.21 -0.45 14.19
N ASN A 13 -3.68 -0.36 12.94
CA ASN A 13 -5.06 -0.70 12.57
C ASN A 13 -5.13 -2.06 11.86
N ILE A 14 -4.74 -3.12 12.56
CA ILE A 14 -4.66 -4.48 12.03
C ILE A 14 -5.57 -5.40 12.85
N PRO A 15 -6.52 -6.11 12.22
CA PRO A 15 -7.41 -7.01 12.94
C PRO A 15 -6.61 -8.14 13.57
N ARG A 16 -7.00 -8.52 14.78
CA ARG A 16 -6.47 -9.72 15.42
C ARG A 16 -6.86 -10.95 14.62
N LYS A 17 -6.08 -12.02 14.77
CA LYS A 17 -6.41 -13.30 14.13
C LYS A 17 -7.76 -13.80 14.63
N ARG A 18 -8.53 -14.45 13.74
CA ARG A 18 -9.87 -14.98 14.04
C ARG A 18 -9.92 -15.91 15.26
N ASN A 19 -8.83 -16.61 15.58
CA ASN A 19 -8.73 -17.53 16.71
C ASN A 19 -8.35 -16.86 18.04
N THR A 20 -8.33 -15.53 18.11
CA THR A 20 -7.99 -14.78 19.32
C THR A 20 -9.26 -14.48 20.12
N GLN A 21 -9.24 -14.66 21.44
CA GLN A 21 -10.39 -14.37 22.31
C GLN A 21 -10.61 -12.88 22.59
N SER A 22 -9.62 -12.02 22.31
CA SER A 22 -9.71 -10.58 22.56
C SER A 22 -10.40 -9.84 21.42
N SER A 23 -11.21 -8.84 21.77
CA SER A 23 -11.91 -7.97 20.82
C SER A 23 -10.97 -7.01 20.05
N ASN A 24 -11.46 -6.47 18.94
CA ASN A 24 -10.79 -5.49 18.08
C ASN A 24 -11.16 -4.04 18.45
N ASP A 25 -11.34 -3.73 19.74
CA ASP A 25 -11.87 -2.42 20.19
C ASP A 25 -10.97 -1.24 19.84
N HIS A 26 -9.67 -1.47 19.72
CA HIS A 26 -8.67 -0.50 19.28
C HIS A 26 -8.78 -0.11 17.79
N MET A 27 -9.58 -0.83 16.98
CA MET A 27 -9.57 -0.62 15.53
C MET A 27 -10.55 0.45 15.06
N ASP A 28 -10.07 1.22 14.08
CA ASP A 28 -10.91 2.05 13.24
C ASP A 28 -11.32 1.24 11.99
N TRP A 29 -12.57 0.77 11.98
CA TRP A 29 -13.09 -0.04 10.89
C TRP A 29 -13.23 0.73 9.57
N ASP A 30 -13.42 2.04 9.60
CA ASP A 30 -13.56 2.83 8.37
C ASP A 30 -12.20 3.06 7.72
N LEU A 31 -11.16 3.29 8.52
CA LEU A 31 -9.78 3.29 8.04
C LEU A 31 -9.37 1.90 7.52
N TYR A 32 -9.78 0.82 8.20
CA TYR A 32 -9.49 -0.54 7.76
C TYR A 32 -10.18 -0.85 6.42
N LYS A 33 -11.42 -0.38 6.22
CA LYS A 33 -12.10 -0.47 4.92
C LYS A 33 -11.29 0.26 3.87
N ALA A 34 -10.87 1.51 4.09
CA ALA A 34 -10.15 2.31 3.09
C ALA A 34 -8.88 1.65 2.51
N ARG A 35 -8.29 0.67 3.21
CA ARG A 35 -7.19 -0.18 2.74
C ARG A 35 -7.44 -0.78 1.35
N HIS A 36 -8.68 -1.13 1.01
CA HIS A 36 -9.02 -1.71 -0.30
C HIS A 36 -8.66 -0.79 -1.47
N LEU A 37 -8.70 0.54 -1.28
CA LEU A 37 -8.35 1.51 -2.32
C LEU A 37 -6.86 1.40 -2.70
N VAL A 38 -6.00 1.24 -1.69
CA VAL A 38 -4.56 1.04 -1.87
C VAL A 38 -4.30 -0.31 -2.55
N GLU A 39 -4.94 -1.38 -2.08
CA GLU A 39 -4.82 -2.71 -2.70
C GLU A 39 -5.24 -2.72 -4.17
N ASN A 40 -6.34 -2.03 -4.49
CA ASN A 40 -6.83 -1.89 -5.86
C ASN A 40 -5.84 -1.11 -6.74
N ALA A 41 -5.21 -0.05 -6.22
CA ALA A 41 -4.17 0.68 -6.94
C ALA A 41 -2.96 -0.22 -7.26
N PHE A 42 -2.51 -1.02 -6.30
CA PHE A 42 -1.43 -1.98 -6.53
C PHE A 42 -1.83 -3.11 -7.48
N ALA A 43 -3.08 -3.58 -7.44
CA ALA A 43 -3.59 -4.56 -8.39
C ALA A 43 -3.52 -4.03 -9.84
N LYS A 44 -3.87 -2.76 -10.06
CA LYS A 44 -3.71 -2.09 -11.36
C LYS A 44 -2.25 -1.92 -11.75
N LEU A 45 -1.38 -1.48 -10.82
CA LEU A 45 0.06 -1.36 -11.08
C LEU A 45 0.67 -2.70 -11.50
N LYS A 46 0.17 -3.82 -10.97
CA LYS A 46 0.63 -5.15 -11.34
C LYS A 46 0.29 -5.56 -12.79
N GLN A 47 -0.64 -4.88 -13.45
CA GLN A 47 -0.93 -5.12 -14.87
C GLN A 47 0.22 -4.62 -15.78
N TYR A 48 0.98 -3.61 -15.32
CA TYR A 48 2.13 -3.10 -16.04
C TYR A 48 3.33 -4.01 -15.84
N ARG A 49 3.53 -4.94 -16.76
CA ARG A 49 4.63 -5.92 -16.71
C ARG A 49 5.98 -5.27 -16.44
N ALA A 50 6.27 -4.13 -17.08
CA ALA A 50 7.53 -3.40 -16.90
C ALA A 50 7.80 -2.97 -15.45
N VAL A 51 6.75 -2.59 -14.72
CA VAL A 51 6.82 -2.23 -13.29
C VAL A 51 7.05 -3.49 -12.45
N VAL A 52 6.29 -4.56 -12.68
CA VAL A 52 6.36 -5.79 -11.86
C VAL A 52 7.69 -6.51 -12.01
N THR A 53 8.15 -6.68 -13.25
CA THR A 53 9.40 -7.41 -13.52
C THR A 53 10.64 -6.56 -13.30
N ARG A 54 10.47 -5.24 -13.10
CA ARG A 54 11.56 -4.27 -12.95
C ARG A 54 12.58 -4.40 -14.09
N PHE A 55 12.12 -4.24 -15.33
CA PHE A 55 13.00 -4.35 -16.50
C PHE A 55 14.05 -3.24 -16.58
N ASP A 56 13.76 -2.08 -15.97
CA ASP A 56 14.67 -0.94 -15.92
C ASP A 56 15.91 -1.25 -15.07
N LYS A 57 17.10 -1.17 -15.68
CA LYS A 57 18.38 -1.39 -15.00
C LYS A 57 18.75 -0.24 -14.07
N LEU A 58 18.42 0.99 -14.48
CA LEU A 58 18.70 2.20 -13.72
C LEU A 58 17.55 2.50 -12.76
N LYS A 59 17.90 2.88 -11.53
CA LYS A 59 16.93 3.29 -10.52
C LYS A 59 16.02 4.42 -11.01
N GLN A 60 16.61 5.44 -11.64
CA GLN A 60 15.87 6.61 -12.13
C GLN A 60 14.87 6.23 -13.23
N SER A 61 15.26 5.37 -14.17
CA SER A 61 14.35 4.88 -15.21
C SER A 61 13.17 4.12 -14.60
N TYR A 62 13.44 3.24 -13.62
CA TYR A 62 12.39 2.53 -12.92
C TYR A 62 11.42 3.47 -12.18
N GLU A 63 11.93 4.48 -11.49
CA GLU A 63 11.10 5.50 -10.81
C GLU A 63 10.20 6.24 -11.80
N ASN A 64 10.73 6.62 -12.97
CA ASN A 64 9.95 7.26 -14.02
C ASN A 64 8.87 6.32 -14.59
N THR A 65 9.19 5.04 -14.82
CA THR A 65 8.22 4.03 -15.30
C THR A 65 7.08 3.85 -14.30
N VAL A 66 7.39 3.79 -12.99
CA VAL A 66 6.39 3.70 -11.92
C VAL A 66 5.52 4.97 -11.88
N ALA A 67 6.14 6.15 -11.95
CA ALA A 67 5.41 7.42 -11.95
C ALA A 67 4.45 7.53 -13.16
N LEU A 68 4.89 7.10 -14.34
CA LEU A 68 4.07 7.06 -15.54
C LEU A 68 2.88 6.09 -15.40
N ALA A 69 3.11 4.90 -14.86
CA ALA A 69 2.03 3.93 -14.61
C ALA A 69 0.99 4.50 -13.61
N CYS A 70 1.44 5.16 -12.55
CA CYS A 70 0.55 5.85 -11.62
C CYS A 70 -0.25 6.97 -12.29
N ALA A 71 0.38 7.80 -13.12
CA ALA A 71 -0.29 8.86 -13.85
C ALA A 71 -1.36 8.31 -14.82
N TYR A 72 -1.06 7.20 -15.51
CA TYR A 72 -1.99 6.52 -16.40
C TYR A 72 -3.23 5.99 -15.66
N ILE A 73 -3.01 5.31 -14.52
CA ILE A 73 -4.10 4.82 -13.65
C ILE A 73 -4.96 5.99 -13.14
N TRP A 74 -4.34 7.11 -12.78
CA TRP A 74 -5.03 8.30 -12.28
C TRP A 74 -5.89 8.96 -13.35
N LEU A 75 -5.34 9.13 -14.55
CA LEU A 75 -6.02 9.72 -15.70
C LEU A 75 -7.08 8.79 -16.32
N LYS A 76 -7.16 7.52 -15.86
CA LYS A 76 -8.06 6.48 -16.38
C LYS A 76 -7.93 6.29 -17.91
N LEU A 77 -6.69 6.40 -18.40
CA LEU A 77 -6.36 6.07 -19.78
C LEU A 77 -6.36 4.55 -19.99
#